data_AF-A0A2V5P9B4-F1
#
_entry.id   AF-A0A2V5P9B4-F1
#
_cell.length_a   1.000
_cell.length_b   1.000
_cell.length_c   1.000
_cell.angle_alpha   90.00
_cell.angle_beta   90.00
_cell.angle_gamma   90.00
#
_symmetry.space_group_name_H-M   'P 1'
#
loop_
_entity.id
_entity.type
_entity.pdbx_description
1 polymer ?
#
loop_
_entity_poly.entity_id
_entity_poly.type
_entity_poly.pdbx_seq_one_letter_code
_entity_poly.pdbx_strand_id
1 'polypeptide(L)'
;MNFNDPQLQDCYDRAFETVIGFSDEMRQVCALIATHDFFQMIEGPHSARVHETIDQLLLPELRAGLREWYRRCGVELDQVAISFRDQLNQLAGEKLEHPTATPLNPS
;
A
#
# COMPACT_ATOMS: atom_id res chain seq x y z
N MET A 1 15.08 -1.37 3.51
CA MET A 1 14.19 -2.54 3.49
C MET A 1 15.02 -3.80 3.51
N ASN A 2 14.59 -4.84 4.21
CA ASN A 2 15.26 -6.14 4.23
C ASN A 2 14.21 -7.20 3.92
N PHE A 3 14.32 -7.84 2.76
CA PHE A 3 13.47 -8.95 2.34
C PHE A 3 14.23 -10.27 2.52
N ASN A 4 13.51 -11.34 2.85
CA ASN A 4 14.03 -12.70 2.95
C ASN A 4 14.10 -13.36 1.58
N ASP A 5 13.19 -13.00 0.67
CA ASP A 5 13.16 -13.52 -0.69
C ASP A 5 13.91 -12.58 -1.67
N PRO A 6 14.91 -13.09 -2.41
CA PRO A 6 15.69 -12.26 -3.34
C PRO A 6 14.91 -11.84 -4.59
N GLN A 7 13.92 -12.63 -5.03
CA GLN A 7 13.07 -12.22 -6.17
C GLN A 7 12.13 -11.09 -5.77
N LEU A 8 11.67 -11.11 -4.52
CA LEU A 8 10.89 -10.04 -3.94
C LEU A 8 11.70 -8.75 -3.86
N GLN A 9 12.95 -8.83 -3.40
CA GLN A 9 13.86 -7.69 -3.37
C GLN A 9 14.10 -7.11 -4.78
N ASP A 10 14.42 -7.96 -5.77
CA ASP A 10 14.63 -7.52 -7.15
C ASP A 10 13.38 -6.84 -7.75
N CYS A 11 12.20 -7.37 -7.45
CA CYS A 11 10.94 -6.79 -7.91
C CYS A 11 10.68 -5.42 -7.27
N TYR A 12 10.90 -5.32 -5.96
CA TYR A 12 10.80 -4.07 -5.22
C TYR A 12 11.78 -3.02 -5.74
N ASP A 13 13.05 -3.35 -5.93
CA ASP A 13 14.07 -2.40 -6.37
C ASP A 13 13.72 -1.83 -7.75
N ARG A 14 13.28 -2.69 -8.68
CA ARG A 14 12.78 -2.25 -9.99
C ARG A 14 11.58 -1.33 -9.86
N ALA A 15 10.60 -1.68 -9.03
CA ALA A 15 9.44 -0.83 -8.80
C ALA A 15 9.85 0.53 -8.21
N PHE A 16 10.78 0.55 -7.26
CA PHE A 16 11.28 1.76 -6.61
C PHE A 16 12.03 2.70 -7.58
N GLU A 17 12.79 2.15 -8.53
CA GLU A 17 13.45 2.92 -9.59
C GLU A 17 12.45 3.57 -10.55
N THR A 18 11.31 2.92 -10.81
CA THR A 18 10.29 3.44 -11.72
C THR A 18 9.41 4.53 -11.10
N VAL A 19 9.25 4.54 -9.78
CA VAL A 19 8.46 5.56 -9.08
C VAL A 19 9.30 6.81 -8.86
N ILE A 20 9.08 7.84 -9.67
CA ILE A 20 9.79 9.12 -9.62
C ILE A 20 8.89 10.27 -9.16
N GLY A 21 9.48 11.34 -8.63
CA GLY A 21 8.75 12.58 -8.28
C GLY A 21 7.98 12.56 -6.96
N PHE A 22 8.10 11.48 -6.17
CA PHE A 22 7.55 11.38 -4.81
C PHE A 22 8.67 11.44 -3.76
N SER A 23 8.31 11.67 -2.48
CA SER A 23 9.27 11.51 -1.38
C SER A 23 9.72 10.06 -1.27
N ASP A 24 10.90 9.81 -0.69
CA ASP A 24 11.43 8.45 -0.62
C ASP A 24 10.49 7.51 0.13
N GLU A 25 9.83 7.96 1.20
CA GLU A 25 8.84 7.16 1.94
C GLU A 25 7.63 6.79 1.07
N MET A 26 7.16 7.72 0.26
CA MET A 26 6.05 7.47 -0.66
C MET A 26 6.47 6.56 -1.81
N ARG A 27 7.70 6.69 -2.30
CA ARG A 27 8.28 5.79 -3.31
C ARG A 27 8.39 4.37 -2.77
N GLN A 28 8.82 4.20 -1.52
CA GLN A 28 8.90 2.89 -0.86
C GLN A 28 7.53 2.23 -0.77
N VAL A 29 6.48 2.98 -0.38
CA VAL A 29 5.11 2.47 -0.30
C VAL A 29 4.56 2.12 -1.68
N CYS A 30 4.71 2.99 -2.67
CA CYS A 30 4.27 2.71 -4.04
C CYS A 30 4.97 1.47 -4.62
N ALA A 31 6.27 1.31 -4.39
CA ALA A 31 7.04 0.17 -4.85
C ALA A 31 6.55 -1.13 -4.20
N LEU A 32 6.30 -1.12 -2.89
CA LEU A 32 5.74 -2.28 -2.18
C LEU A 32 4.35 -2.67 -2.68
N ILE A 33 3.49 -1.70 -2.96
CA ILE A 33 2.14 -1.96 -3.48
C ILE A 33 2.22 -2.58 -4.88
N ALA A 34 3.05 -2.02 -5.77
CA ALA A 34 3.26 -2.59 -7.10
C ALA A 34 3.83 -4.02 -7.04
N THR A 35 4.74 -4.26 -6.08
CA THR A 35 5.34 -5.58 -5.85
C THR A 35 4.31 -6.58 -5.31
N HIS A 36 3.47 -6.15 -4.35
CA HIS A 36 2.36 -6.92 -3.83
C HIS A 36 1.38 -7.31 -4.92
N ASP A 37 0.94 -6.35 -5.74
CA ASP A 37 -0.02 -6.59 -6.82
C ASP A 37 0.53 -7.57 -7.86
N PHE A 38 1.82 -7.45 -8.19
CA PHE A 38 2.50 -8.39 -9.07
C PHE A 38 2.45 -9.82 -8.51
N PHE A 39 2.95 -10.04 -7.29
CA PHE A 39 2.98 -11.39 -6.69
C PHE A 39 1.59 -11.94 -6.39
N GLN A 40 0.63 -11.11 -5.99
CA GLN A 40 -0.76 -11.52 -5.84
C GLN A 40 -1.34 -11.99 -7.18
N MET A 41 -1.01 -11.32 -8.29
CA MET A 41 -1.49 -11.71 -9.61
C MET A 41 -0.87 -13.03 -10.10
N ILE A 42 0.42 -13.27 -9.86
CA ILE A 42 1.13 -14.44 -10.41
C ILE A 42 1.08 -15.68 -9.50
N GLU A 43 1.07 -15.51 -8.19
CA GLU A 43 1.15 -16.59 -7.20
C GLU A 43 -0.12 -16.74 -6.36
N GLY A 44 -1.00 -15.73 -6.40
CA GLY A 44 -2.21 -15.68 -5.59
C GLY A 44 -2.01 -15.03 -4.22
N PRO A 45 -3.12 -14.77 -3.50
CA PRO A 45 -3.13 -13.95 -2.29
C PRO A 45 -2.50 -14.60 -1.04
N HIS A 46 -2.13 -15.88 -1.11
CA HIS A 46 -1.57 -16.64 0.01
C HIS A 46 -0.10 -17.00 -0.18
N SER A 47 0.57 -16.38 -1.16
CA SER A 47 1.99 -16.62 -1.38
C SER A 47 2.83 -15.99 -0.27
N ALA A 48 3.97 -16.61 0.04
CA ALA A 48 4.88 -16.10 1.06
C ALA A 48 5.35 -14.67 0.75
N ARG A 49 5.53 -14.34 -0.54
CA ARG A 49 5.96 -13.01 -0.99
C ARG A 49 4.87 -11.97 -0.80
N VAL A 50 3.60 -12.33 -1.03
CA VAL A 50 2.45 -11.46 -0.74
C VAL A 50 2.40 -11.14 0.75
N HIS A 51 2.51 -12.16 1.61
CA HIS A 51 2.53 -11.95 3.05
C HIS A 51 3.72 -11.08 3.50
N GLU A 52 4.91 -11.35 2.97
CA GLU A 52 6.10 -10.56 3.30
C GLU A 52 5.97 -9.09 2.85
N THR A 53 5.40 -8.80 1.68
CA THR A 53 5.14 -7.41 1.26
C THR A 53 4.17 -6.69 2.19
N ILE A 54 3.14 -7.38 2.70
CA ILE A 54 2.21 -6.82 3.67
C ILE A 54 2.93 -6.54 4.99
N ASP A 55 3.74 -7.47 5.48
CA ASP A 55 4.50 -7.27 6.72
C ASP A 55 5.45 -6.06 6.62
N GLN A 56 6.08 -5.87 5.45
CA GLN A 56 6.93 -4.71 5.18
C GLN A 56 6.12 -3.42 5.14
N LEU A 57 4.96 -3.41 4.48
CA LEU A 57 4.04 -2.26 4.46
C LEU A 57 3.62 -1.84 5.88
N LEU A 58 3.45 -2.80 6.79
CA LEU A 58 3.01 -2.55 8.17
C LEU A 58 4.14 -2.06 9.10
N LEU A 59 5.38 -1.95 8.62
CA LEU A 59 6.49 -1.46 9.43
C LEU A 59 6.26 0.00 9.88
N PRO A 60 6.60 0.36 11.14
CA PRO A 60 6.39 1.71 11.67
C PRO A 60 7.02 2.83 10.83
N GLU A 61 8.15 2.54 10.20
CA GLU A 61 8.92 3.47 9.37
C GLU A 61 8.15 3.94 8.13
N LEU A 62 7.22 3.11 7.62
CA LEU A 62 6.44 3.42 6.42
C LEU A 62 5.11 4.10 6.73
N ARG A 63 4.73 4.27 8.01
CA ARG A 63 3.42 4.86 8.36
C ARG A 63 3.23 6.25 7.78
N ALA A 64 4.29 7.05 7.72
CA ALA A 64 4.23 8.39 7.12
C ALA A 64 3.94 8.31 5.61
N GLY A 65 4.64 7.43 4.89
CA GLY A 65 4.40 7.17 3.47
C GLY A 65 3.02 6.59 3.20
N LEU A 66 2.55 5.66 4.05
CA LEU A 66 1.23 5.07 3.95
C LEU A 66 0.12 6.11 4.14
N ARG A 67 0.24 7.01 5.13
CA ARG A 67 -0.72 8.10 5.33
C ARG A 67 -0.76 9.06 4.14
N GLU A 68 0.40 9.38 3.58
CA GLU A 68 0.48 10.18 2.35
C GLU A 68 -0.22 9.47 1.19
N TRP A 69 0.04 8.18 1.04
CA TRP A 69 -0.57 7.34 0.04
C TRP A 69 -2.08 7.28 0.22
N TYR A 70 -2.60 7.04 1.43
CA TYR A 70 -4.03 7.05 1.72
C TYR A 70 -4.72 8.36 1.34
N ARG A 71 -4.08 9.50 1.63
CA ARG A 71 -4.60 10.83 1.32
C ARG A 71 -4.68 11.08 -0.19
N ARG A 72 -3.68 10.65 -0.96
CA ARG A 72 -3.66 10.83 -2.42
C ARG A 72 -4.57 9.83 -3.13
N CYS A 73 -4.62 8.60 -2.66
CA CYS A 73 -5.39 7.51 -3.27
C CYS A 73 -6.91 7.67 -3.14
N GLY A 74 -7.39 8.45 -2.16
CA GLY A 74 -8.80 8.79 -2.04
C GLY A 74 -9.35 9.65 -3.16
N VAL A 75 -8.50 10.21 -4.03
CA VAL A 75 -8.91 11.17 -5.09
C VAL A 75 -8.85 10.56 -6.49
N GLU A 76 -8.02 9.54 -6.73
CA GLU A 76 -7.66 9.10 -8.09
C GLU A 76 -7.73 7.57 -8.36
N LEU A 77 -8.01 6.69 -7.40
CA LEU A 77 -7.83 5.23 -7.60
C LEU A 77 -9.10 4.37 -7.73
N ASP A 78 -8.89 3.24 -8.41
CA ASP A 78 -9.81 2.11 -8.63
C ASP A 78 -10.28 1.46 -7.31
N GLN A 79 -11.46 0.83 -7.32
CA GLN A 79 -12.12 0.17 -6.19
C GLN A 79 -11.23 -0.89 -5.52
N VAL A 80 -10.32 -1.50 -6.29
CA VAL A 80 -9.33 -2.48 -5.81
C VAL A 80 -8.34 -1.83 -4.84
N ALA A 81 -7.80 -0.65 -5.18
CA ALA A 81 -6.86 0.07 -4.32
C ALA A 81 -7.53 0.61 -3.05
N ILE A 82 -8.80 1.00 -3.13
CA ILE A 82 -9.60 1.40 -1.96
C ILE A 82 -9.79 0.21 -1.00
N SER A 83 -10.08 -0.97 -1.53
CA SER A 83 -10.26 -2.18 -0.72
C SER A 83 -8.96 -2.60 -0.05
N PHE A 84 -7.84 -2.53 -0.79
CA PHE A 84 -6.51 -2.83 -0.26
C PHE A 84 -6.08 -1.83 0.80
N ARG A 85 -6.37 -0.53 0.60
CA ARG A 85 -6.18 0.52 1.60
C ARG A 85 -6.91 0.17 2.90
N ASP A 86 -8.20 -0.14 2.81
CA ASP A 86 -9.01 -0.38 4.00
C ASP A 86 -8.53 -1.64 4.75
N GLN A 87 -8.05 -2.66 4.02
CA GLN A 87 -7.39 -3.83 4.60
C GLN A 87 -6.09 -3.48 5.34
N LEU A 88 -5.19 -2.72 4.71
CA LEU A 88 -3.94 -2.28 5.33
C LEU A 88 -4.20 -1.42 6.57
N ASN A 89 -5.21 -0.56 6.52
CA ASN A 89 -5.61 0.26 7.65
C ASN A 89 -6.08 -0.59 8.84
N GLN A 90 -6.92 -1.60 8.60
CA GLN A 90 -7.35 -2.54 9.65
C GLN A 90 -6.17 -3.31 10.24
N LEU A 91 -5.24 -3.79 9.41
CA LEU A 91 -4.07 -4.54 9.86
C LEU A 91 -3.08 -3.68 10.65
N ALA A 92 -2.88 -2.42 10.26
CA ALA A 92 -2.01 -1.48 10.96
C ALA A 92 -2.61 -0.97 12.29
N GLY A 93 -3.88 -1.30 12.56
CA GLY A 93 -4.65 -0.77 13.69
C GLY A 93 -4.90 0.74 13.59
N GLU A 94 -4.78 1.33 12.41
CA GLU A 94 -5.04 2.76 12.20
C GLU A 94 -6.56 2.97 12.04
N LYS A 95 -7.10 4.00 12.69
CA LYS A 95 -8.44 4.50 12.37
C LYS A 95 -8.25 5.63 11.38
N LEU A 96 -8.14 5.32 10.09
CA LEU A 96 -8.39 6.33 9.08
C LEU A 96 -9.85 6.75 9.22
N GLU A 97 -10.06 8.02 9.56
CA GLU A 97 -11.38 8.62 9.51
C GLU A 97 -11.84 8.54 8.05
N HIS A 98 -12.75 7.63 7.75
CA HIS A 98 -13.50 7.71 6.50
C HIS A 98 -14.19 9.08 6.48
N PRO A 99 -14.16 9.84 5.38
CA PRO A 99 -14.95 11.05 5.29
C PRO A 99 -16.42 10.63 5.45
N THR A 100 -16.94 10.84 6.65
CA THR A 100 -18.33 10.63 7.01
C THR A 100 -19.15 11.36 5.98
N ALA A 101 -19.88 10.61 5.14
CA ALA A 101 -20.83 11.16 4.21
C ALA A 101 -21.70 12.14 4.99
N THR A 102 -21.60 13.43 4.64
CA THR A 102 -22.39 14.49 5.25
C THR A 102 -23.85 14.07 5.12
N PRO A 103 -24.62 13.93 6.22
CA PRO A 103 -26.03 13.65 6.10
C PRO A 103 -26.68 14.85 5.39
N LEU A 104 -27.04 14.66 4.12
CA LEU A 104 -27.90 15.57 3.38
C LEU A 104 -29.25 15.57 4.10
N ASN A 105 -29.44 16.59 4.94
CA ASN A 105 -30.71 16.87 5.59
C ASN A 105 -31.67 17.47 4.55
N PRO A 106 -32.78 16.82 4.19
CA PRO A 106 -33.83 17.47 3.41
C PRO A 106 -34.60 18.42 4.33
N SER A 107 -34.63 19.70 3.97
CA SER A 107 -35.57 20.69 4.53
C SER A 107 -36.95 20.53 3.91
#